data_AF-F7KC62-F1
#
_entry.id   AF-F7KC62-F1
#
_cell.length_a   1.000
_cell.length_b   1.000
_cell.length_c   1.000
_cell.angle_alpha   90.00
_cell.angle_beta   90.00
_cell.angle_gamma   90.00
#
_symmetry.space_group_name_H-M   'P 1'
#
loop_
_entity.id
_entity.type
_entity.pdbx_description
1 polymer ?
#
loop_
_entity_poly.entity_id
_entity_poly.type
_entity_poly.pdbx_seq_one_letter_code
_entity_poly.pdbx_strand_id
1 'polypeptide(L)' 'MGSCIIGACDKTKLSQMFGLTKDQKLHTVVAFGYPSHKSSISDAENSDEIKYFLDENRDYVVPKRKTEDVVTYL' A
#
# COMPACT_ATOMS: atom_id res chain seq x y z
N MET A 1 14.67 -5.04 5.59
CA MET A 1 13.59 -5.79 4.90
C MET A 1 12.41 -4.85 4.71
N GLY A 2 11.80 -4.83 3.53
CA GLY A 2 10.59 -4.07 3.21
C GLY A 2 9.41 -5.00 2.89
N SER A 3 8.22 -4.43 2.82
CA SER A 3 7.01 -5.17 2.46
C SER A 3 6.05 -4.34 1.61
N CYS A 4 5.19 -5.02 0.84
CA CYS A 4 4.08 -4.41 0.11
C CYS A 4 2.80 -5.22 0.30
N ILE A 5 1.75 -4.54 0.77
CA ILE A 5 0.40 -5.09 0.93
C ILE A 5 -0.32 -4.99 -0.42
N ILE A 6 -0.74 -6.13 -0.97
CA ILE A 6 -1.37 -6.22 -2.29
C ILE A 6 -2.80 -6.71 -2.12
N GLY A 7 -3.74 -5.79 -2.27
CA GLY A 7 -5.17 -6.09 -2.31
C GLY A 7 -5.68 -6.42 -3.72
N ALA A 8 -5.13 -5.75 -4.73
CA ALA A 8 -5.48 -5.94 -6.13
C ALA A 8 -4.67 -7.11 -6.74
N CYS A 9 -5.14 -8.33 -6.49
CA CYS A 9 -4.56 -9.55 -7.03
C CYS A 9 -5.65 -10.51 -7.51
N ASP A 10 -5.27 -11.51 -8.32
CA ASP A 10 -6.18 -12.57 -8.75
C ASP A 10 -6.42 -13.54 -7.59
N LYS A 11 -7.44 -13.23 -6.78
CA LYS A 11 -7.74 -13.99 -5.58
C LYS A 11 -8.16 -15.42 -5.89
N THR A 12 -8.86 -15.65 -7.00
CA THR A 12 -9.32 -16.98 -7.39
C THR A 12 -8.15 -17.88 -7.73
N LYS A 13 -7.25 -17.41 -8.61
CA LYS A 13 -6.09 -18.18 -9.03
C LYS A 13 -5.14 -18.45 -7.86
N LEU A 14 -4.89 -17.45 -7.01
CA LEU A 14 -4.03 -17.63 -5.84
C LEU A 14 -4.64 -18.59 -4.83
N SER A 15 -5.95 -18.50 -4.57
CA SER A 15 -6.63 -19.41 -3.64
C SER A 15 -6.53 -20.87 -4.12
N GLN A 16 -6.70 -21.10 -5.43
CA GLN A 16 -6.51 -22.43 -6.03
C GLN A 16 -5.07 -22.91 -5.92
N MET A 17 -4.10 -22.06 -6.27
CA MET A 17 -2.67 -22.39 -6.24
C MET A 17 -2.17 -22.75 -4.83
N PHE A 18 -2.71 -22.10 -3.79
CA PHE A 18 -2.36 -22.39 -2.40
C PHE A 18 -3.28 -23.44 -1.74
N GLY A 19 -4.24 -24.01 -2.47
CA GLY A 19 -5.14 -25.04 -1.96
C GLY A 19 -6.07 -24.57 -0.83
N LEU A 20 -6.50 -23.31 -0.86
CA LEU A 20 -7.41 -22.77 0.16
C LEU A 20 -8.77 -23.48 0.11
N THR A 21 -9.29 -23.84 1.29
CA THR A 21 -10.62 -24.45 1.42
C THR A 21 -11.73 -23.40 1.31
N LYS A 22 -12.99 -23.86 1.23
CA LYS A 22 -14.16 -22.96 1.13
C LYS A 22 -14.31 -22.01 2.33
N ASP A 23 -13.81 -22.41 3.49
CA ASP A 23 -13.86 -21.62 4.73
C ASP A 23 -12.63 -20.71 4.90
N GLN A 24 -11.65 -20.83 4.01
CA GLN A 24 -10.44 -20.00 4.00
C GLN A 24 -10.53 -18.93 2.92
N LYS A 25 -10.55 -17.67 3.33
CA LYS A 25 -10.61 -16.53 2.40
C LYS A 25 -9.26 -15.84 2.28
N LEU A 26 -8.77 -15.69 1.05
CA LEU A 26 -7.61 -14.86 0.77
C LEU A 26 -7.95 -13.36 0.97
N HIS A 27 -7.53 -12.82 2.11
CA HIS A 27 -7.73 -11.41 2.45
C HIS A 27 -6.79 -10.50 1.65
N THR A 28 -5.48 -10.78 1.73
CA THR A 28 -4.40 -9.93 1.21
C THR A 28 -3.17 -10.78 0.93
N VAL A 29 -2.35 -10.33 -0.03
CA VAL A 29 -1.00 -10.85 -0.25
C VAL A 29 0.01 -9.85 0.28
N VAL A 30 1.06 -10.32 0.95
CA VAL A 30 2.16 -9.46 1.40
C VAL A 30 3.45 -9.93 0.72
N ALA A 31 4.03 -9.05 -0.11
CA ALA A 31 5.33 -9.29 -0.71
C ALA A 31 6.44 -8.81 0.24
N PHE A 32 7.46 -9.64 0.48
CA PHE A 32 8.63 -9.29 1.29
C PHE A 32 9.90 -9.28 0.45
N GLY A 33 10.84 -8.39 0.76
CA GLY A 33 12.14 -8.33 0.07
C GLY A 33 13.08 -7.29 0.65
N TYR A 34 14.29 -7.20 0.11
CA TYR A 34 15.21 -6.10 0.43
C TYR A 34 14.86 -4.88 -0.43
N PRO A 35 14.61 -3.70 0.17
CA PRO A 35 14.29 -2.50 -0.60
C PRO A 35 15.42 -2.10 -1.54
N SER A 36 15.11 -1.81 -2.81
CA SER A 36 16.04 -1.22 -3.78
C SER A 36 15.86 0.29 -3.97
N HIS A 37 14.78 0.85 -3.42
CA HIS A 37 14.42 2.27 -3.46
C HIS A 37 14.10 2.77 -2.06
N LYS A 38 14.25 4.08 -1.85
CA LYS A 38 13.77 4.76 -0.65
C LYS A 38 12.32 5.20 -0.85
N SER A 39 11.64 5.41 0.27
CA SER A 39 10.31 6.01 0.29
C SER A 39 10.25 7.08 1.38
N SER A 40 9.67 8.22 1.05
CA SER A 40 9.44 9.34 1.94
C SER A 40 7.95 9.71 1.98
N ILE A 41 7.56 10.39 3.04
CA ILE A 41 6.22 10.96 3.21
C ILE A 41 6.33 12.47 3.02
N SER A 42 5.32 13.06 2.38
CA SER A 42 5.09 14.50 2.36
C SER A 42 3.68 14.79 2.86
N ASP A 43 3.46 16.01 3.35
CA ASP A 43 2.09 16.49 3.56
C ASP A 43 1.44 16.74 2.20
N ALA A 44 0.20 16.28 2.04
CA ALA A 44 -0.60 16.60 0.87
C ALA A 44 -1.02 18.09 0.94
N GLU A 45 -0.87 18.83 -0.16
CA GLU A 45 -1.27 20.24 -0.23
C GLU A 45 -2.79 20.39 -0.26
N ASN A 46 -3.48 19.44 -0.87
CA ASN A 46 -4.93 19.31 -0.86
C ASN A 46 -5.35 17.85 -0.66
N SER A 47 -6.61 17.62 -0.27
CA SER A 47 -7.11 16.28 0.08
C SER A 47 -7.16 15.29 -1.09
N ASP A 48 -7.09 15.79 -2.31
CA ASP A 48 -7.28 15.04 -3.56
C ASP A 48 -5.95 14.62 -4.20
N GLU A 49 -4.84 15.27 -3.86
CA GLU A 49 -3.48 14.96 -4.32
C GLU A 49 -2.77 13.91 -3.45
N ILE A 50 -3.44 12.79 -3.19
CA ILE A 50 -2.89 11.68 -2.38
C ILE A 50 -2.13 10.62 -3.22
N LYS A 51 -2.02 10.84 -4.54
CA LYS A 51 -1.36 9.89 -5.44
C LYS A 51 0.15 9.95 -5.25
N TYR A 52 0.76 8.81 -4.95
CA TYR A 52 2.22 8.71 -4.88
C TYR A 52 2.86 8.89 -6.26
N PHE A 53 4.10 9.35 -6.27
CA PHE A 53 4.90 9.56 -7.48
C PHE A 53 6.37 9.21 -7.23
N LEU A 54 7.17 9.22 -8.30
CA LEU A 54 8.61 9.04 -8.23
C LEU A 54 9.30 10.39 -8.32
N ASP A 55 10.28 10.64 -7.46
CA ASP A 55 11.12 11.83 -7.54
C ASP A 55 12.19 11.71 -8.65
N GLU A 56 13.09 12.70 -8.74
CA GLU A 56 14.19 12.73 -9.69
C GLU A 56 15.15 11.53 -9.55
N ASN A 57 15.28 10.98 -8.34
CA ASN A 57 16.10 9.80 -8.05
C ASN A 57 15.34 8.48 -8.26
N ARG A 58 14.08 8.55 -8.69
CA ARG A 58 13.14 7.43 -8.79
C ARG A 58 12.84 6.75 -7.45
N ASP A 59 12.94 7.51 -6.36
CA ASP A 59 12.47 7.10 -5.05
C ASP A 59 10.99 7.51 -4.88
N TYR A 60 10.26 6.78 -4.03
CA TYR A 60 8.82 7.01 -3.85
C TYR A 60 8.53 8.15 -2.90
N VAL A 61 7.73 9.13 -3.33
CA VAL A 61 7.13 10.14 -2.46
C VAL A 61 5.65 9.81 -2.27
N VAL A 62 5.22 9.69 -1.02
CA VAL A 62 3.85 9.31 -0.66
C VAL A 62 3.17 10.46 0.11
N PRO A 63 2.34 11.28 -0.55
CA PRO A 63 1.57 12.31 0.12
C PRO A 63 0.60 11.71 1.15
N LYS A 64 0.53 12.31 2.34
CA LYS A 64 -0.39 11.94 3.41
C LYS A 64 -1.22 13.14 3.85
N ARG A 65 -2.47 12.87 4.22
CA ARG A 65 -3.33 13.89 4.87
C ARG A 65 -2.69 14.31 6.19
N LYS A 66 -2.83 15.58 6.54
CA LYS A 66 -2.36 16.08 7.82
C LYS A 66 -3.25 15.52 8.93
N THR A 67 -2.71 15.46 10.14
CA THR A 67 -3.45 14.95 11.31
C THR A 67 -4.74 15.72 11.55
N GLU A 68 -4.72 17.04 11.38
CA GLU A 68 -5.88 17.92 11.53
C GLU A 68 -7.01 17.64 10.53
N ASP A 69 -6.70 17.07 9.37
CA ASP A 69 -7.69 16.71 8.34
C ASP A 69 -8.43 15.40 8.65
N VAL A 70 -7.88 14.56 9.54
CA VAL A 70 -8.41 13.21 9.81
C VAL A 70 -8.90 13.00 11.24
N VAL A 71 -8.52 13.87 12.17
CA VAL A 71 -8.98 13.82 13.56
C VAL A 71 -10.26 14.65 13.72
N THR A 72 -11.32 14.02 14.21
CA THR A 72 -12.60 14.68 14.56
C THR A 72 -12.94 14.42 16.03
N TYR A 73 -13.68 15.31 16.66
CA TYR A 73 -14.26 15.10 17.99
C TYR A 73 -15.72 14.65 17.84
N LEU A 74 -16.19 13.84 18.80
CA LEU A 74 -17.57 13.33 18.87
C LEU A 74 -18.47 14.26 19.69
#